data_AF-A0A2X1Q2P9-F1
#
_entry.id   AF-A0A2X1Q2P9-F1
#
_cell.length_a   1.000
_cell.length_b   1.000
_cell.length_c   1.000
_cell.angle_alpha   90.00
_cell.angle_beta   90.00
_cell.angle_gamma   90.00
#
_symmetry.space_group_name_H-M   'P 1'
#
loop_
_entity.id
_entity.type
_entity.pdbx_description
1 polymer ?
#
loop_
_entity_poly.entity_id
_entity_poly.type
_entity_poly.pdbx_seq_one_letter_code
_entity_poly.pdbx_strand_id
1 'polypeptide(L)' 'MILPREWETLSNFASHPIGTGPYAVIRNSTNQLKIQAFDDFFGYRALIDEVTSGFCRKLPTSQPEG' A
#
# COMPACT_ATOMS: atom_id res chain seq x y z
N MET A 1 -13.44 -3.19 5.55
CA MET A 1 -12.15 -3.80 5.96
C MET A 1 -12.25 -4.14 7.43
N ILE A 2 -11.97 -5.38 7.81
CA ILE A 2 -11.89 -5.77 9.21
C ILE A 2 -10.45 -5.55 9.66
N LEU A 3 -10.28 -4.94 10.84
CA LEU A 3 -8.99 -4.61 11.44
C LEU A 3 -8.74 -5.47 12.68
N PRO A 4 -7.48 -5.84 12.99
CA PRO A 4 -7.11 -6.38 14.29
C PRO A 4 -7.55 -5.43 15.42
N ARG A 5 -7.93 -5.95 16.58
CA ARG A 5 -8.41 -5.11 17.70
C ARG A 5 -7.33 -4.14 18.19
N GLU A 6 -6.09 -4.58 18.13
CA GLU A 6 -4.87 -3.91 18.57
C GLU A 6 -4.22 -3.05 17.48
N TRP A 7 -4.86 -2.83 16.33
CA TRP A 7 -4.23 -2.19 15.17
C TRP A 7 -3.60 -0.82 15.48
N GLU A 8 -4.18 -0.05 16.39
CA GLU A 8 -3.66 1.27 16.80
C GLU A 8 -2.32 1.18 17.54
N THR A 9 -2.04 0.07 18.21
CA THR A 9 -0.80 -0.13 18.97
C THR A 9 0.26 -0.88 18.16
N LEU A 10 -0.09 -1.42 16.99
CA LEU A 10 0.84 -2.08 16.10
C LEU A 10 1.78 -1.06 15.44
N SER A 11 3.06 -1.16 15.74
CA SER A 11 4.09 -0.35 15.10
C SER A 11 4.04 -0.51 13.58
N ASN A 12 4.18 0.59 12.84
CA ASN A 12 4.23 0.59 11.38
C ASN A 12 2.96 0.08 10.67
N PHE A 13 1.81 -0.01 11.36
CA PHE A 13 0.55 -0.47 10.75
C PHE A 13 0.17 0.36 9.51
N ALA A 14 0.34 1.67 9.56
CA ALA A 14 0.07 2.55 8.41
C ALA A 14 0.94 2.22 7.18
N SER A 15 2.16 1.71 7.40
CA SER A 15 3.07 1.33 6.31
C SER A 15 2.89 -0.12 5.86
N HIS A 16 2.49 -1.02 6.77
CA HIS A 16 2.26 -2.44 6.51
C HIS A 16 0.93 -2.88 7.14
N PRO A 17 -0.20 -2.48 6.54
CA PRO A 17 -1.51 -2.75 7.10
C PRO A 17 -1.82 -4.25 7.04
N ILE A 18 -2.45 -4.73 8.11
CA ILE A 18 -3.05 -6.07 8.18
C ILE A 18 -4.56 -5.89 8.05
N GLY A 19 -5.17 -6.54 7.07
CA GLY A 19 -6.60 -6.42 6.84
C GLY A 19 -7.13 -7.53 5.96
N THR A 20 -8.45 -7.52 5.79
CA THR A 20 -9.20 -8.55 5.04
C THR A 20 -9.49 -8.11 3.60
N GLY A 21 -8.54 -7.45 2.94
CA GLY A 21 -8.68 -6.98 1.56
C GLY A 21 -8.21 -8.00 0.53
N PRO A 22 -8.51 -7.79 -0.77
CA PRO A 22 -8.08 -8.68 -1.85
C PRO A 22 -6.58 -8.57 -2.19
N TYR A 23 -5.86 -7.62 -1.59
CA TYR A 23 -4.42 -7.44 -1.76
C TYR A 23 -3.73 -7.25 -0.41
N ALA A 24 -2.51 -7.77 -0.29
CA ALA A 24 -1.60 -7.54 0.82
C ALA A 24 -0.41 -6.67 0.39
N VAL A 25 0.10 -5.85 1.30
CA VAL A 25 1.31 -5.05 1.08
C VAL A 25 2.54 -5.95 1.19
N ILE A 26 3.30 -6.08 0.10
CA ILE A 26 4.56 -6.83 0.05
C ILE A 26 5.76 -5.90 0.24
N ARG A 27 5.65 -4.65 -0.22
CA ARG A 27 6.68 -3.62 -0.01
C ARG A 27 6.05 -2.24 0.00
N ASN A 28 6.38 -1.46 1.02
CA ASN A 28 6.08 -0.03 1.07
C ASN A 28 7.38 0.75 1.33
N SER A 29 7.85 1.47 0.34
CA SER A 29 9.08 2.27 0.39
C SER A 29 8.81 3.68 -0.13
N THR A 30 9.72 4.61 0.15
CA THR A 30 9.60 6.02 -0.28
C THR A 30 9.43 6.23 -1.79
N ASN A 31 9.87 5.26 -2.60
CA ASN A 31 9.86 5.35 -4.06
C ASN A 31 8.94 4.32 -4.73
N GLN A 32 8.36 3.38 -3.97
CA GLN A 32 7.59 2.27 -4.55
C GLN A 32 6.60 1.67 -3.56
N LEU A 33 5.43 1.30 -4.06
CA LEU A 33 4.48 0.41 -3.42
C LEU A 33 4.32 -0.87 -4.26
N LYS A 34 4.43 -2.03 -3.62
CA LYS A 34 4.12 -3.34 -4.20
C LYS A 34 3.06 -4.04 -3.37
N ILE A 35 1.99 -4.47 -4.02
CA ILE A 35 0.90 -5.24 -3.43
C ILE A 35 0.68 -6.53 -4.24
N GLN A 36 0.23 -7.58 -3.58
CA GLN A 36 -0.03 -8.89 -4.18
C GLN A 36 -1.44 -9.35 -3.85
N ALA A 37 -2.10 -9.97 -4.82
CA ALA A 37 -3.40 -10.60 -4.63
C ALA A 37 -3.35 -11.60 -3.47
N PHE A 38 -4.39 -11.60 -2.64
CA PHE A 38 -4.56 -12.56 -1.56
C PHE A 38 -5.50 -13.67 -2.04
N ASP A 39 -4.95 -14.87 -2.25
CA ASP A 39 -5.69 -15.99 -2.84
C ASP A 39 -6.83 -16.48 -1.93
N ASP A 40 -6.65 -16.38 -0.60
CA ASP A 40 -7.66 -16.77 0.39
C ASP A 40 -8.67 -15.65 0.71
N PHE A 41 -8.76 -14.61 -0.14
CA PHE A 41 -9.77 -13.57 0.03
C PHE A 41 -11.17 -14.15 -0.20
N PHE A 42 -12.02 -14.09 0.82
CA PHE A 42 -13.38 -14.65 0.81
C PHE A 42 -14.35 -14.07 -0.24
N GLY A 43 -13.96 -13.01 -0.96
CA GLY A 43 -14.74 -12.41 -2.05
C GLY A 43 -14.27 -12.83 -3.43
N TYR A 44 -14.41 -11.94 -4.42
CA TYR A 44 -13.80 -12.17 -5.73
C TYR A 44 -12.29 -11.94 -5.64
N ARG A 45 -11.52 -12.94 -6.07
CA ARG A 45 -10.07 -12.82 -6.22
C ARG A 45 -9.74 -11.61 -7.10
N ALA A 46 -8.70 -10.88 -6.70
CA ALA A 46 -8.11 -9.85 -7.54
C ALA A 46 -7.74 -10.41 -8.93
N LEU A 47 -8.10 -9.69 -9.99
CA LEU A 47 -7.77 -10.10 -11.37
C LEU A 47 -6.30 -9.91 -11.69
N ILE A 48 -5.62 -9.02 -10.97
CA ILE A 48 -4.20 -8.73 -11.15
C ILE A 48 -3.45 -9.34 -9.96
N ASP A 49 -2.51 -10.24 -10.24
CA ASP A 49 -1.78 -10.94 -9.18
C ASP A 49 -0.82 -10.02 -8.43
N GLU A 50 -0.20 -9.06 -9.12
CA GLU A 50 0.77 -8.13 -8.55
C GLU A 50 0.61 -6.73 -9.15
N VAL A 51 0.55 -5.73 -8.28
CA VAL A 51 0.58 -4.32 -8.68
C VAL A 51 1.81 -3.67 -8.08
N THR A 52 2.61 -3.06 -8.95
CA THR A 52 3.78 -2.25 -8.56
C THR A 52 3.57 -0.83 -9.04
N SER A 53 3.60 0.13 -8.12
CA SER A 53 3.51 1.56 -8.40
C SER A 53 4.77 2.27 -7.93
N GLY A 54 5.36 3.07 -8.83
CA GLY A 54 6.50 3.93 -8.52
C GLY A 54 6.04 5.32 -8.07
N PHE A 55 6.63 5.83 -7.00
CA PHE A 55 6.40 7.21 -6.57
C PHE A 55 7.40 8.13 -7.25
N CYS A 56 6.92 8.92 -8.21
CA CYS A 56 7.69 10.01 -8.77
C CYS A 56 7.53 11.24 -7.85
N ARG A 57 8.60 11.62 -7.15
CA ARG A 57 8.61 12.90 -6.44
C ARG A 57 8.70 14.02 -7.46
N LYS A 58 7.70 14.90 -7.48
CA LYS A 58 7.81 16.16 -8.23
C LYS A 58 9.02 16.91 -7.69
N LEU A 59 9.93 17.30 -8.58
CA LEU A 59 11.01 18.20 -8.23
C LEU A 59 10.40 19.54 -7.76
N PRO A 60 10.98 20.21 -6.76
CA PRO A 60 10.53 21.54 -6.38
C PRO A 60 10.68 22.46 -7.59
N THR A 61 9.56 22.96 -8.10
CA THR A 61 9.57 23.96 -9.17
C THR A 61 10.23 25.21 -8.60
N SER A 62 11.41 25.59 -9.10
CA SER A 62 11.97 26.90 -8.84
C SER A 62 10.96 27.94 -9.32
N GLN A 63 10.41 28.73 -8.39
CA GLN A 63 9.55 29.85 -8.75
C GLN A 63 10.38 30.82 -9.62
N PRO A 64 9.84 31.35 -10.73
CA PRO A 64 10.53 32.41 -11.46
C PRO A 64 10.57 33.64 -10.56
N GLU A 65 11.77 34.09 -10.21
CA GLU A 65 11.96 35.38 -9.56
C GLU A 65 11.56 36.47 -10.57
N GLY A 66 10.59 37.29 -10.16
CA GLY A 66 10.08 38.43 -10.92
C GLY A 66 10.86 39.70 -10.61
#